data_AF-A0A0P9UGX5-F1
#
_entry.id   AF-A0A0P9UGX5-F1
#
_cell.length_a   1.000
_cell.length_b   1.000
_cell.length_c   1.000
_cell.angle_alpha   90.00
_cell.angle_beta   90.00
_cell.angle_gamma   90.00
#
_symmetry.space_group_name_H-M   'P 1'
#
loop_
_entity.id
_entity.type
_entity.pdbx_description
1 polymer ?
#
loop_
_entity_poly.entity_id
_entity_poly.type
_entity_poly.pdbx_seq_one_letter_code
_entity_poly.pdbx_strand_id
1 'polypeptide(L)'
;MRVLIAEHDYHVYTQLLHQAAPDLEVFSTGDSAELSRMASDCPVWLGQPDLMANLLRQGHKPQWLQSTWAGITPLLADSLSREYRLTRAVGIFGQVMAEFVLTYMLGHEREVLARLMSQVERKWDNRTGQSLSGRKVLIVGAGDIGQRVAEFLLPFGVHVYGVASSARTQAPFIEVTALSDMTRLLGEMDYVINLLPNTPEPHDLYDAKLFASFKPTALFINVGRGVAVVDADLVEALKEGHLAGAVIDVCRQEPLPQRHPFWTAYGLLLTGHSSAPTSPVAMTELFVENLKAFQAGEALRGEVDFSRGLLKPFRTSRRLGVGSSARRHRLQRTVSYSENHPQQPVLPVACAGLALRGLAGIPAASTCHRFCRWLRQRAVRNPLECSAPCGSGPDRSPPCRGCASRSGSLAAQDNPRPSRYRRCATRPGFLRLRLARRRWSWRQ
;
A
#
# COMPACT_ATOMS: atom_id res chain seq x y z
N MET A 1 20.19 29.26 -11.17
CA MET A 1 20.43 28.34 -10.03
C MET A 1 20.33 26.94 -10.57
N ARG A 2 21.38 26.12 -10.40
CA ARG A 2 21.46 24.78 -10.99
C ARG A 2 20.83 23.74 -10.06
N VAL A 3 19.90 22.95 -10.57
CA VAL A 3 19.18 21.90 -9.83
C VAL A 3 19.43 20.55 -10.49
N LEU A 4 19.91 19.58 -9.71
CA LEU A 4 20.03 18.18 -10.15
C LEU A 4 18.76 17.41 -9.79
N ILE A 5 18.21 16.66 -10.73
CA ILE A 5 17.13 15.69 -10.48
C ILE A 5 17.69 14.27 -10.56
N ALA A 6 17.69 13.57 -9.42
CA ALA A 6 18.08 12.17 -9.30
C ALA A 6 16.85 11.29 -8.99
N GLU A 7 16.07 10.98 -10.03
CA GLU A 7 14.76 10.34 -9.90
C GLU A 7 14.50 9.43 -11.10
N HIS A 8 13.76 8.33 -10.95
CA HIS A 8 13.43 7.47 -12.09
C HIS A 8 12.53 8.19 -13.10
N ASP A 9 11.54 8.94 -12.60
CA ASP A 9 10.62 9.75 -13.40
C ASP A 9 11.15 11.18 -13.64
N TYR A 10 12.47 11.36 -13.75
CA TYR A 10 13.12 12.67 -13.84
C TYR A 10 12.55 13.57 -14.96
N HIS A 11 12.08 12.98 -16.05
CA HIS A 11 11.48 13.70 -17.18
C HIS A 11 10.20 14.44 -16.77
N VAL A 12 9.38 13.86 -15.90
CA VAL A 12 8.15 14.48 -15.37
C VAL A 12 8.52 15.67 -14.48
N TYR A 13 9.47 15.49 -13.55
CA TYR A 13 9.92 16.56 -12.67
C TYR A 13 10.60 17.70 -13.44
N THR A 14 11.38 17.38 -14.48
CA THR A 14 12.02 18.39 -15.36
C THR A 14 10.95 19.26 -16.02
N GLN A 15 9.91 18.64 -16.59
CA GLN A 15 8.81 19.37 -17.21
C GLN A 15 8.05 20.26 -16.20
N LEU A 16 7.70 19.72 -15.03
CA LEU A 16 6.97 20.45 -14.00
C LEU A 16 7.79 21.62 -13.44
N LEU A 17 9.10 21.44 -13.24
CA LEU A 17 9.97 22.51 -12.75
C LEU A 17 10.16 23.62 -13.78
N HIS A 18 10.32 23.30 -15.07
CA HIS A 18 10.36 24.33 -16.11
C HIS A 18 9.07 25.14 -16.19
N GLN A 19 7.92 24.53 -15.90
CA GLN A 19 6.63 25.24 -15.85
C GLN A 19 6.50 26.11 -14.60
N ALA A 20 6.89 25.60 -13.43
CA ALA A 20 6.70 26.28 -12.15
C ALA A 20 7.80 27.32 -11.83
N ALA A 21 8.99 27.16 -12.39
CA ALA A 21 10.16 27.99 -12.14
C ALA A 21 11.10 28.01 -13.37
N PRO A 22 10.75 28.78 -14.42
CA PRO A 22 11.44 28.76 -15.72
C PRO A 22 12.89 29.25 -15.68
N ASP A 23 13.27 30.00 -14.63
CA ASP A 23 14.64 30.52 -14.45
C ASP A 23 15.61 29.49 -13.85
N LEU A 24 15.15 28.27 -13.55
CA LEU A 24 16.00 27.19 -13.05
C LEU A 24 16.71 26.48 -14.18
N GLU A 25 18.00 26.27 -13.98
CA GLU A 25 18.80 25.40 -14.84
C GLU A 25 18.69 23.97 -14.30
N VAL A 26 17.84 23.16 -14.93
CA VAL A 26 17.54 21.80 -14.48
C VAL A 26 18.44 20.79 -15.21
N PHE A 27 19.15 19.98 -14.44
CA PHE A 27 20.01 18.89 -14.91
C PHE A 27 19.41 17.55 -14.50
N SER A 28 19.19 16.66 -15.46
CA SER A 28 18.59 15.35 -15.22
C SER A 28 19.02 14.35 -16.29
N THR A 29 19.20 13.09 -15.89
CA THR A 29 19.60 12.00 -16.80
C THR A 29 19.22 10.65 -16.18
N GLY A 30 18.97 9.65 -17.03
CA GLY A 30 18.80 8.27 -16.62
C GLY A 30 20.13 7.51 -16.48
N ASP A 31 21.25 8.09 -16.92
CA ASP A 31 22.57 7.46 -16.84
C ASP A 31 23.27 7.81 -15.52
N SER A 32 23.62 6.79 -14.74
CA SER A 32 24.22 6.97 -13.41
C SER A 32 25.60 7.66 -13.42
N ALA A 33 26.41 7.45 -14.47
CA ALA A 33 27.74 8.03 -14.57
C ALA A 33 27.66 9.52 -14.98
N GLU A 34 26.74 9.86 -15.87
CA GLU A 34 26.42 11.23 -16.21
C GLU A 34 25.79 11.99 -15.03
N LEU A 35 24.86 11.37 -14.30
CA LEU A 35 24.26 11.96 -13.10
C LEU A 35 25.34 12.34 -12.07
N SER A 36 26.32 11.46 -11.87
CA SER A 36 27.49 11.72 -11.01
C SER A 36 28.33 12.91 -11.50
N ARG A 37 28.60 13.00 -12.80
CA ARG A 37 29.35 14.14 -13.37
C ARG A 37 28.62 15.47 -13.18
N MET A 38 27.30 15.48 -13.35
CA MET A 38 26.48 16.69 -13.18
C MET A 38 26.35 17.13 -11.71
N ALA A 39 26.47 16.19 -10.77
CA ALA A 39 26.23 16.45 -9.35
C ALA A 39 27.19 17.48 -8.74
N SER A 40 28.46 17.51 -9.17
CA SER A 40 29.48 18.44 -8.65
C SER A 40 29.14 19.91 -8.90
N ASP A 41 28.38 20.18 -9.96
CA ASP A 41 28.05 21.53 -10.40
C ASP A 41 26.69 22.04 -9.87
N CYS A 42 25.92 21.17 -9.23
CA CYS A 42 24.55 21.45 -8.82
C CYS A 42 24.47 21.63 -7.30
N PRO A 43 24.28 22.86 -6.79
CA PRO A 43 24.15 23.10 -5.35
C PRO A 43 22.82 22.62 -4.75
N VAL A 44 21.79 22.40 -5.58
CA VAL A 44 20.46 21.95 -5.13
C VAL A 44 20.10 20.65 -5.81
N TRP A 45 19.66 19.68 -5.02
CA TRP A 45 19.35 18.33 -5.46
C TRP A 45 17.89 17.99 -5.12
N LEU A 46 17.14 17.41 -6.06
CA LEU A 46 15.79 16.86 -5.87
C LEU A 46 15.80 15.39 -6.30
N GLY A 47 15.35 14.46 -5.46
CA GLY A 47 15.24 13.08 -5.91
C GLY A 47 15.12 12.01 -4.84
N GLN A 48 15.23 10.77 -5.30
CA GLN A 48 15.08 9.56 -4.52
C GLN A 48 16.25 9.37 -3.54
N PRO A 49 15.97 9.00 -2.28
CA PRO A 49 17.00 8.70 -1.28
C PRO A 49 18.10 7.75 -1.74
N ASP A 50 17.77 6.66 -2.45
CA ASP A 50 18.76 5.67 -2.87
C ASP A 50 19.73 6.20 -3.93
N LEU A 51 19.21 6.91 -4.94
CA LEU A 51 20.01 7.54 -5.98
C LEU A 51 20.89 8.64 -5.40
N MET A 52 20.33 9.47 -4.52
CA MET A 52 21.06 10.52 -3.83
C MET A 52 22.13 9.99 -2.88
N ALA A 53 21.86 8.91 -2.14
CA ALA A 53 22.83 8.26 -1.28
C ALA A 53 24.03 7.73 -2.07
N ASN A 54 23.84 7.26 -3.31
CA ASN A 54 24.94 6.87 -4.19
C ASN A 54 25.82 8.06 -4.57
N LEU A 55 25.24 9.21 -4.88
CA LEU A 55 26.00 10.43 -5.18
C LEU A 55 26.80 10.91 -3.96
N LEU A 56 26.19 10.90 -2.77
CA LEU A 56 26.86 11.24 -1.52
C LEU A 56 28.03 10.28 -1.21
N ARG A 57 27.86 8.96 -1.45
CA ARG A 57 28.94 7.96 -1.28
C ARG A 57 30.13 8.20 -2.21
N GLN A 58 29.91 8.82 -3.37
CA GLN A 58 30.96 9.17 -4.32
C GLN A 58 31.70 10.47 -3.94
N GLY A 59 31.30 11.13 -2.85
CA GLY A 59 31.94 12.35 -2.35
C GLY A 59 31.29 13.65 -2.81
N HIS A 60 30.25 13.59 -3.65
CA HIS A 60 29.49 14.77 -4.05
C HIS A 60 28.66 15.31 -2.88
N LYS A 61 28.53 16.63 -2.77
CA LYS A 61 27.77 17.28 -1.69
C LYS A 61 26.95 18.45 -2.24
N PRO A 62 25.61 18.47 -2.06
CA PRO A 62 24.82 19.65 -2.35
C PRO A 62 24.88 20.65 -1.19
N GLN A 63 24.40 21.87 -1.40
CA GLN A 63 24.03 22.78 -0.32
C GLN A 63 22.66 22.40 0.28
N TRP A 64 21.73 21.96 -0.57
CA TRP A 64 20.41 21.49 -0.17
C TRP A 64 19.94 20.28 -0.98
N LEU A 65 19.43 19.27 -0.29
CA LEU A 65 18.87 18.04 -0.82
C LEU A 65 17.40 17.91 -0.40
N GLN A 66 16.49 17.89 -1.37
CA GLN A 66 15.08 17.54 -1.21
C GLN A 66 14.84 16.08 -1.60
N SER A 67 14.51 15.24 -0.62
CA SER A 67 14.03 13.88 -0.87
C SER A 67 12.62 13.91 -1.46
N THR A 68 12.38 13.10 -2.50
CA THR A 68 11.05 12.84 -3.05
C THR A 68 10.22 11.87 -2.18
N TRP A 69 10.85 11.23 -1.19
CA TRP A 69 10.20 10.30 -0.26
C TRP A 69 9.96 10.91 1.12
N ALA A 70 8.92 10.43 1.81
CA ALA A 70 8.71 10.69 3.23
C ALA A 70 9.79 10.01 4.08
N GLY A 71 10.16 8.78 3.71
CA GLY A 71 11.22 8.00 4.34
C GLY A 71 12.59 8.34 3.77
N ILE A 72 13.55 8.60 4.65
CA ILE A 72 14.89 9.05 4.27
C ILE A 72 15.99 8.13 4.82
N THR A 73 15.66 6.92 5.27
CA THR A 73 16.63 5.97 5.87
C THR A 73 17.93 5.84 5.06
N PRO A 74 17.92 5.74 3.72
CA PRO A 74 19.15 5.64 2.93
C PRO A 74 20.09 6.86 3.09
N LEU A 75 19.54 8.04 3.38
CA LEU A 75 20.26 9.31 3.57
C LEU A 75 20.73 9.52 5.02
N LEU A 76 20.40 8.62 5.94
CA LEU A 76 20.79 8.69 7.35
C LEU A 76 21.97 7.77 7.70
N ALA A 77 22.51 7.03 6.73
CA ALA A 77 23.63 6.12 6.97
C ALA A 77 24.87 6.88 7.49
N ASP A 78 25.51 6.33 8.54
CA ASP A 78 26.64 6.99 9.23
C ASP A 78 27.86 7.24 8.34
N SER A 79 27.99 6.49 7.23
CA SER A 79 29.05 6.69 6.24
C SER A 79 28.86 7.94 5.37
N LEU A 80 27.69 8.58 5.40
CA LEU A 80 27.37 9.72 4.56
C LEU A 80 27.72 11.03 5.24
N SER A 81 28.16 12.01 4.45
CA SER A 81 28.29 13.40 4.89
C SER A 81 26.97 13.91 5.47
N ARG A 82 27.04 14.83 6.43
CA ARG A 82 25.89 15.55 6.99
C ARG A 82 26.02 17.07 6.82
N GLU A 83 27.01 17.51 6.05
CA GLU A 83 27.35 18.92 5.81
C GLU A 83 26.51 19.54 4.69
N TYR A 84 25.19 19.39 4.78
CA TYR A 84 24.22 19.97 3.84
C TYR A 84 22.85 20.11 4.51
N ARG A 85 21.91 20.82 3.89
CA ARG A 85 20.51 20.86 4.36
C ARG A 85 19.74 19.70 3.74
N LEU A 86 19.03 18.92 4.55
CA LEU A 86 18.18 17.82 4.08
C LEU A 86 16.72 18.09 4.39
N THR A 87 15.85 17.96 3.39
CA THR A 87 14.40 17.97 3.57
C THR A 87 13.77 16.68 3.07
N ARG A 88 12.79 16.16 3.81
CA ARG A 88 11.94 15.05 3.36
C ARG A 88 10.66 15.56 2.71
N ALA A 89 9.96 14.70 1.97
CA ALA A 89 8.62 15.02 1.51
C ALA A 89 7.64 15.07 2.69
N VAL A 90 6.85 16.14 2.79
CA VAL A 90 5.88 16.40 3.88
C VAL A 90 4.59 16.99 3.34
N GLY A 91 3.47 16.74 3.99
CA GLY A 91 2.18 17.36 3.66
C GLY A 91 1.51 16.88 2.38
N ILE A 92 2.15 16.02 1.58
CA ILE A 92 1.62 15.56 0.28
C ILE A 92 1.03 14.14 0.31
N PHE A 93 1.15 13.41 1.42
CA PHE A 93 0.75 12.00 1.52
C PHE A 93 -0.61 11.78 2.22
N GLY A 94 -1.12 12.78 2.94
CA GLY A 94 -2.24 12.57 3.86
C GLY A 94 -3.53 12.14 3.17
N GLN A 95 -3.85 12.71 2.00
CA GLN A 95 -5.06 12.36 1.25
C GLN A 95 -4.99 10.94 0.67
N VAL A 96 -3.94 10.62 -0.10
CA VAL A 96 -3.79 9.29 -0.73
C VAL A 96 -3.70 8.18 0.32
N MET A 97 -3.04 8.45 1.46
CA MET A 97 -2.99 7.50 2.57
C MET A 97 -4.37 7.28 3.20
N ALA A 98 -5.15 8.33 3.38
CA ALA A 98 -6.51 8.21 3.89
C ALA A 98 -7.42 7.44 2.93
N GLU A 99 -7.30 7.70 1.62
CA GLU A 99 -8.01 6.95 0.57
C GLU A 99 -7.65 5.46 0.59
N PHE A 100 -6.36 5.12 0.74
CA PHE A 100 -5.91 3.74 0.87
C PHE A 100 -6.50 3.06 2.11
N VAL A 101 -6.34 3.66 3.29
CA VAL A 101 -6.85 3.12 4.56
C VAL A 101 -8.37 2.91 4.47
N LEU A 102 -9.11 3.93 4.02
CA LEU A 102 -10.57 3.88 3.91
C LEU A 102 -11.02 2.81 2.92
N THR A 103 -10.30 2.62 1.81
CA THR A 103 -10.58 1.56 0.82
C THR A 103 -10.61 0.19 1.48
N TYR A 104 -9.60 -0.13 2.30
CA TYR A 104 -9.54 -1.44 2.94
C TYR A 104 -10.46 -1.58 4.15
N MET A 105 -10.70 -0.50 4.89
CA MET A 105 -11.70 -0.49 5.96
C MET A 105 -13.11 -0.75 5.41
N LEU A 106 -13.52 -0.02 4.37
CA LEU A 106 -14.80 -0.27 3.69
C LEU A 106 -14.82 -1.64 3.03
N GLY A 107 -13.73 -2.06 2.40
CA GLY A 107 -13.58 -3.39 1.82
C GLY A 107 -13.81 -4.51 2.84
N HIS A 108 -13.36 -4.31 4.08
CA HIS A 108 -13.56 -5.21 5.20
C HIS A 108 -15.01 -5.21 5.69
N GLU A 109 -15.59 -4.05 6.03
CA GLU A 109 -17.00 -3.98 6.51
C GLU A 109 -18.00 -4.50 5.47
N ARG A 110 -17.71 -4.31 4.18
CA ARG A 110 -18.54 -4.78 3.06
C ARG A 110 -18.15 -6.18 2.57
N GLU A 111 -17.21 -6.84 3.23
CA GLU A 111 -16.61 -8.14 2.91
C GLU A 111 -16.39 -8.35 1.39
N VAL A 112 -15.75 -7.38 0.73
CA VAL A 112 -15.62 -7.33 -0.74
C VAL A 112 -14.92 -8.58 -1.28
N LEU A 113 -13.86 -9.04 -0.62
CA LEU A 113 -13.12 -10.24 -1.04
C LEU A 113 -13.95 -11.52 -0.88
N ALA A 114 -14.72 -11.64 0.19
CA ALA A 114 -15.59 -12.79 0.40
C ALA A 114 -16.70 -12.84 -0.67
N ARG A 115 -17.24 -11.68 -1.07
CA ARG A 115 -18.22 -11.57 -2.15
C ARG A 115 -17.62 -11.91 -3.52
N LEU A 116 -16.37 -11.52 -3.78
CA LEU A 116 -15.65 -11.94 -4.98
C LEU A 116 -15.54 -13.48 -5.04
N MET A 117 -15.25 -14.14 -3.92
CA MET A 117 -15.24 -15.60 -3.86
C MET A 117 -16.62 -16.20 -4.12
N SER A 118 -17.69 -15.66 -3.51
CA SER A 118 -19.06 -16.09 -3.80
C SER A 118 -19.41 -15.97 -5.29
N GLN A 119 -18.99 -14.88 -5.95
CA GLN A 119 -19.19 -14.68 -7.39
C GLN A 119 -18.45 -15.75 -8.22
N VAL A 120 -17.17 -16.01 -7.92
CA VAL A 120 -16.38 -17.06 -8.59
C VAL A 120 -17.05 -18.44 -8.41
N GLU A 121 -17.60 -18.70 -7.23
CA GLU A 121 -18.35 -19.92 -6.91
C GLU A 121 -19.79 -19.93 -7.47
N ARG A 122 -20.22 -18.85 -8.13
CA ARG A 122 -21.60 -18.65 -8.64
C ARG A 122 -22.67 -18.80 -7.56
N LYS A 123 -22.36 -18.36 -6.34
CA LYS A 123 -23.29 -18.33 -5.21
C LYS A 123 -23.81 -16.92 -5.02
N TRP A 124 -25.13 -16.79 -4.98
CA TRP A 124 -25.77 -15.55 -4.57
C TRP A 124 -25.49 -15.30 -3.08
N ASP A 125 -24.84 -14.18 -2.77
CA ASP A 125 -24.43 -13.81 -1.41
C ASP A 125 -25.24 -12.61 -0.95
N ASN A 126 -26.27 -12.87 -0.15
CA ASN A 126 -27.18 -11.86 0.39
C ASN A 126 -26.81 -11.43 1.83
N ARG A 127 -25.59 -11.75 2.30
CA ARG A 127 -25.15 -11.29 3.62
C ARG A 127 -25.19 -9.76 3.69
N THR A 128 -25.51 -9.23 4.86
CA THR A 128 -25.50 -7.79 5.11
C THR A 128 -24.09 -7.35 5.50
N GLY A 129 -23.53 -6.39 4.76
CA GLY A 129 -22.29 -5.74 5.18
C GLY A 129 -22.52 -4.83 6.37
N GLN A 130 -21.47 -4.62 7.14
CA GLN A 130 -21.47 -3.75 8.31
C GLN A 130 -21.20 -2.28 7.91
N SER A 131 -21.24 -1.39 8.91
CA SER A 131 -20.99 0.05 8.77
C SER A 131 -19.74 0.44 9.54
N LEU A 132 -19.04 1.48 9.08
CA LEU A 132 -17.95 2.13 9.83
C LEU A 132 -18.47 2.99 11.00
N SER A 133 -19.75 3.34 11.01
CA SER A 133 -20.34 4.14 12.07
C SER A 133 -20.21 3.44 13.43
N GLY A 134 -19.65 4.15 14.41
CA GLY A 134 -19.40 3.65 15.76
C GLY A 134 -18.13 2.81 15.92
N ARG A 135 -17.40 2.53 14.84
CA ARG A 135 -16.13 1.76 14.92
C ARG A 135 -15.05 2.55 15.63
N LYS A 136 -14.23 1.85 16.42
CA LYS A 136 -13.05 2.42 17.09
C LYS A 136 -11.79 2.14 16.27
N VAL A 137 -11.05 3.19 15.93
CA VAL A 137 -9.81 3.11 15.14
C VAL A 137 -8.67 3.66 15.96
N LEU A 138 -7.61 2.88 16.12
CA LEU A 138 -6.35 3.31 16.70
C LEU A 138 -5.32 3.60 15.60
N ILE A 139 -4.85 4.84 15.54
CA ILE A 139 -3.84 5.29 14.60
C ILE A 139 -2.50 5.39 15.34
N VAL A 140 -1.61 4.45 15.03
CA VAL A 140 -0.26 4.37 15.62
C VAL A 140 0.69 5.23 14.79
N GLY A 141 0.88 6.48 15.22
CA GLY A 141 1.55 7.52 14.44
C GLY A 141 0.65 8.75 14.23
N ALA A 142 0.31 9.46 15.32
CA ALA A 142 -0.51 10.68 15.29
C ALA A 142 0.26 11.95 14.82
N GLY A 143 1.08 11.81 13.77
CA GLY A 143 1.71 12.94 13.06
C GLY A 143 0.84 13.47 11.92
N ASP A 144 1.41 14.25 11.00
CA ASP A 144 0.67 14.89 9.89
C ASP A 144 -0.19 13.91 9.08
N ILE A 145 0.36 12.74 8.73
CA ILE A 145 -0.37 11.72 7.96
C ILE A 145 -1.49 11.10 8.81
N GLY A 146 -1.18 10.68 10.04
CA GLY A 146 -2.17 10.07 10.93
C GLY A 146 -3.31 11.02 11.29
N GLN A 147 -3.02 12.30 11.47
CA GLN A 147 -4.04 13.32 11.67
C GLN A 147 -4.94 13.45 10.44
N ARG A 148 -4.36 13.48 9.22
CA ARG A 148 -5.16 13.57 8.00
C ARG A 148 -6.04 12.34 7.80
N VAL A 149 -5.51 11.15 8.08
CA VAL A 149 -6.31 9.91 8.09
C VAL A 149 -7.45 10.01 9.09
N ALA A 150 -7.19 10.49 10.31
CA ALA A 150 -8.22 10.68 11.33
C ALA A 150 -9.34 11.62 10.85
N GLU A 151 -9.00 12.76 10.24
CA GLU A 151 -9.96 13.73 9.69
C GLU A 151 -10.87 13.13 8.60
N PHE A 152 -10.31 12.28 7.73
CA PHE A 152 -11.08 11.59 6.69
C PHE A 152 -12.04 10.54 7.23
N LEU A 153 -11.75 9.97 8.41
CA LEU A 153 -12.58 8.95 9.03
C LEU A 153 -13.78 9.55 9.80
N LEU A 154 -13.70 10.80 10.28
CA LEU A 154 -14.78 11.41 11.08
C LEU A 154 -16.14 11.43 10.38
N PRO A 155 -16.27 11.79 9.09
CA PRO A 155 -17.56 11.81 8.40
C PRO A 155 -18.23 10.43 8.31
N PHE A 156 -17.49 9.34 8.52
CA PHE A 156 -18.02 7.98 8.55
C PHE A 156 -18.57 7.56 9.93
N GLY A 157 -18.56 8.46 10.92
CA GLY A 157 -19.01 8.18 12.29
C GLY A 157 -18.02 7.34 13.10
N VAL A 158 -16.74 7.34 12.72
CA VAL A 158 -15.68 6.58 13.38
C VAL A 158 -15.15 7.32 14.60
N HIS A 159 -14.84 6.58 15.66
CA HIS A 159 -14.15 7.07 16.85
C HIS A 159 -12.64 6.85 16.70
N VAL A 160 -11.87 7.94 16.62
CA VAL A 160 -10.43 7.88 16.35
C VAL A 160 -9.59 8.12 17.59
N TYR A 161 -8.62 7.23 17.82
CA TYR A 161 -7.63 7.25 18.89
C TYR A 161 -6.23 7.32 18.28
N GLY A 162 -5.29 7.94 18.97
CA GLY A 162 -3.94 8.15 18.49
C GLY A 162 -2.88 7.55 19.40
N VAL A 163 -1.74 7.24 18.82
CA VAL A 163 -0.50 6.92 19.55
C VAL A 163 0.62 7.76 19.00
N ALA A 164 1.48 8.25 19.90
CA ALA A 164 2.67 8.99 19.53
C ALA A 164 3.82 8.77 20.53
N SER A 165 4.94 9.45 20.31
CA SER A 165 6.11 9.39 21.20
C SER A 165 5.80 9.82 22.65
N SER A 166 4.90 10.79 22.81
CA SER A 166 4.39 11.22 24.11
C SER A 166 2.89 11.43 24.03
N ALA A 167 2.20 11.09 25.12
CA ALA A 167 0.79 11.40 25.30
C ALA A 167 0.56 12.92 25.19
N ARG A 168 -0.56 13.31 24.58
CA ARG A 168 -0.93 14.72 24.38
C ARG A 168 -2.40 14.85 23.99
N THR A 169 -2.94 16.05 24.11
CA THR A 169 -4.22 16.39 23.47
C THR A 169 -3.97 16.80 22.04
N GLN A 170 -4.64 16.17 21.09
CA GLN A 170 -4.56 16.53 19.67
C GLN A 170 -5.89 16.20 19.00
N ALA A 171 -6.59 17.23 18.51
CA ALA A 171 -7.75 16.99 17.66
C ALA A 171 -7.32 16.36 16.31
N PRO A 172 -8.13 15.48 15.71
CA PRO A 172 -9.48 15.08 16.14
C PRO A 172 -9.52 13.82 17.01
N PHE A 173 -8.38 13.38 17.55
CA PHE A 173 -8.32 12.18 18.38
C PHE A 173 -9.08 12.37 19.69
N ILE A 174 -9.87 11.36 20.06
CA ILE A 174 -10.52 11.27 21.37
C ILE A 174 -9.45 11.23 22.47
N GLU A 175 -8.40 10.46 22.23
CA GLU A 175 -7.25 10.31 23.11
C GLU A 175 -5.99 10.05 22.28
N VAL A 176 -4.85 10.65 22.66
CA VAL A 176 -3.53 10.28 22.14
C VAL A 176 -2.65 9.81 23.30
N THR A 177 -2.29 8.53 23.28
CA THR A 177 -1.40 7.92 24.28
C THR A 177 0.05 7.86 23.80
N ALA A 178 0.97 7.63 24.74
CA ALA A 178 2.34 7.27 24.44
C ALA A 178 2.41 5.83 23.91
N LEU A 179 3.42 5.53 23.08
CA LEU A 179 3.62 4.18 22.53
C LEU A 179 3.67 3.09 23.61
N SER A 180 4.33 3.37 24.74
CA SER A 180 4.46 2.45 25.88
C SER A 180 3.14 2.09 26.57
N ASP A 181 2.09 2.87 26.35
CA ASP A 181 0.77 2.71 26.98
C ASP A 181 -0.32 2.35 25.93
N MET A 182 0.09 2.10 24.68
CA MET A 182 -0.83 1.74 23.60
C MET A 182 -1.63 0.46 23.89
N THR A 183 -1.01 -0.53 24.54
CA THR A 183 -1.61 -1.85 24.75
C THR A 183 -2.96 -1.80 25.46
N ARG A 184 -3.19 -0.81 26.35
CA ARG A 184 -4.48 -0.68 27.05
C ARG A 184 -5.66 -0.40 26.12
N LEU A 185 -5.40 0.17 24.94
CA LEU A 185 -6.44 0.53 23.98
C LEU A 185 -6.77 -0.63 23.03
N LEU A 186 -5.80 -1.50 22.72
CA LEU A 186 -5.89 -2.48 21.63
C LEU A 186 -7.10 -3.43 21.73
N GLY A 187 -7.44 -3.86 22.94
CA GLY A 187 -8.55 -4.80 23.16
C GLY A 187 -9.94 -4.23 22.79
N GLU A 188 -10.05 -2.92 22.63
CA GLU A 188 -11.30 -2.25 22.28
C GLU A 188 -11.37 -1.79 20.82
N MET A 189 -10.27 -1.89 20.07
CA MET A 189 -10.18 -1.30 18.74
C MET A 189 -10.68 -2.28 17.67
N ASP A 190 -11.51 -1.77 16.76
CA ASP A 190 -11.93 -2.52 15.57
C ASP A 190 -10.87 -2.45 14.47
N TYR A 191 -10.06 -1.39 14.47
CA TYR A 191 -8.98 -1.19 13.51
C TYR A 191 -7.73 -0.67 14.21
N VAL A 192 -6.58 -1.18 13.81
CA VAL A 192 -5.27 -0.67 14.23
C VAL A 192 -4.47 -0.34 12.98
N ILE A 193 -4.16 0.93 12.78
CA ILE A 193 -3.45 1.45 11.61
C ILE A 193 -2.06 1.89 12.03
N ASN A 194 -1.03 1.18 11.56
CA ASN A 194 0.35 1.56 11.78
C ASN A 194 0.85 2.54 10.71
N LEU A 195 1.24 3.74 11.15
CA LEU A 195 1.81 4.83 10.36
C LEU A 195 3.17 5.30 10.93
N LEU A 196 3.79 4.50 11.81
CA LEU A 196 5.07 4.88 12.40
C LEU A 196 6.15 5.04 11.32
N PRO A 197 6.97 6.11 11.40
CA PRO A 197 8.16 6.26 10.56
C PRO A 197 9.23 5.25 10.97
N ASN A 198 10.28 5.12 10.14
CA ASN A 198 11.48 4.38 10.53
C ASN A 198 12.32 5.24 11.48
N THR A 199 12.19 5.01 12.78
CA THR A 199 13.09 5.52 13.82
C THR A 199 13.92 4.35 14.37
N PRO A 200 15.06 4.57 15.04
CA PRO A 200 15.87 3.50 15.64
C PRO A 200 15.05 2.53 16.52
N GLU A 201 13.94 3.02 17.05
CA GLU A 201 12.86 2.25 17.66
C GLU A 201 11.52 2.74 17.08
N PRO A 202 10.50 1.90 16.88
CA PRO A 202 10.43 0.50 17.30
C PRO A 202 10.57 -0.48 16.12
N HIS A 203 11.60 -1.32 16.20
CA HIS A 203 11.60 -2.60 15.50
C HIS A 203 10.69 -3.57 16.25
N ASP A 204 10.05 -4.47 15.51
CA ASP A 204 9.35 -5.62 16.08
C ASP A 204 8.24 -5.25 17.08
N LEU A 205 7.67 -4.03 16.95
CA LEU A 205 6.60 -3.52 17.81
C LEU A 205 5.40 -4.47 17.85
N TYR A 206 4.99 -4.96 16.69
CA TYR A 206 3.90 -5.89 16.53
C TYR A 206 4.46 -7.31 16.54
N ASP A 207 4.64 -7.82 17.76
CA ASP A 207 5.02 -9.19 18.10
C ASP A 207 3.80 -10.02 18.54
N ALA A 208 4.03 -11.29 18.87
CA ALA A 208 2.99 -12.19 19.34
C ALA A 208 2.24 -11.66 20.58
N LYS A 209 2.94 -11.00 21.51
CA LYS A 209 2.34 -10.44 22.73
C LYS A 209 1.39 -9.30 22.40
N LEU A 210 1.78 -8.42 21.49
CA LEU A 210 0.94 -7.30 21.10
C LEU A 210 -0.27 -7.78 20.30
N PHE A 211 -0.09 -8.72 19.37
CA PHE A 211 -1.21 -9.31 18.63
C PHE A 211 -2.22 -10.03 19.53
N ALA A 212 -1.77 -10.73 20.58
CA ALA A 212 -2.65 -11.35 21.56
C ALA A 212 -3.55 -10.35 22.32
N SER A 213 -3.20 -9.06 22.31
CA SER A 213 -4.00 -7.98 22.92
C SER A 213 -5.04 -7.38 21.99
N PHE A 214 -5.11 -7.82 20.72
CA PHE A 214 -6.08 -7.32 19.76
C PHE A 214 -7.48 -7.89 20.06
N LYS A 215 -8.50 -7.14 19.64
CA LYS A 215 -9.84 -7.69 19.51
C LYS A 215 -9.82 -8.77 18.41
N PRO A 216 -10.40 -9.97 18.61
CA PRO A 216 -10.43 -11.02 17.59
C PRO A 216 -11.09 -10.61 16.27
N THR A 217 -11.95 -9.59 16.30
CA THR A 217 -12.61 -9.04 15.11
C THR A 217 -11.83 -7.90 14.46
N ALA A 218 -10.67 -7.52 14.99
CA ALA A 218 -9.94 -6.35 14.53
C ALA A 218 -9.28 -6.58 13.16
N LEU A 219 -9.15 -5.50 12.40
CA LEU A 219 -8.31 -5.44 11.20
C LEU A 219 -7.04 -4.65 11.51
N PHE A 220 -5.88 -5.27 11.28
CA PHE A 220 -4.59 -4.58 11.32
C PHE A 220 -4.22 -4.04 9.95
N ILE A 221 -3.75 -2.79 9.86
CA ILE A 221 -3.29 -2.17 8.61
C ILE A 221 -1.88 -1.63 8.82
N ASN A 222 -0.88 -2.18 8.14
CA ASN A 222 0.49 -1.67 8.17
C ASN A 222 0.83 -0.91 6.89
N VAL A 223 0.93 0.41 7.00
CA VAL A 223 1.32 1.37 5.95
C VAL A 223 2.48 2.27 6.41
N GLY A 224 3.11 1.91 7.53
CA GLY A 224 4.27 2.60 8.10
C GLY A 224 5.56 1.98 7.59
N ARG A 225 6.12 1.03 8.33
CA ARG A 225 7.32 0.28 7.95
C ARG A 225 7.17 -1.19 8.23
N GLY A 226 7.74 -2.04 7.38
CA GLY A 226 7.67 -3.48 7.55
C GLY A 226 8.43 -3.99 8.78
N VAL A 227 9.54 -3.34 9.17
CA VAL A 227 10.32 -3.70 10.36
C VAL A 227 9.56 -3.56 11.68
N ALA A 228 8.42 -2.86 11.70
CA ALA A 228 7.57 -2.77 12.87
C ALA A 228 6.85 -4.09 13.18
N VAL A 229 6.71 -5.01 12.22
CA VAL A 229 5.87 -6.22 12.33
C VAL A 229 6.71 -7.47 12.30
N VAL A 230 6.62 -8.34 13.30
CA VAL A 230 7.27 -9.66 13.26
C VAL A 230 6.45 -10.57 12.35
N ASP A 231 7.00 -10.88 11.17
CA ASP A 231 6.25 -11.55 10.10
C ASP A 231 5.69 -12.92 10.53
N ALA A 232 6.47 -13.70 11.27
CA ALA A 232 6.04 -15.00 11.78
C ALA A 232 4.89 -14.89 12.78
N ASP A 233 4.96 -13.90 13.67
CA ASP A 233 3.95 -13.68 14.72
C ASP A 233 2.65 -13.19 14.11
N LEU A 234 2.69 -12.34 13.08
CA LEU A 234 1.47 -11.92 12.38
C LEU A 234 0.78 -13.12 11.71
N VAL A 235 1.55 -13.99 11.05
CA VAL A 235 1.00 -15.18 10.39
C VAL A 235 0.36 -16.13 11.40
N GLU A 236 1.02 -16.36 12.54
CA GLU A 236 0.45 -17.22 13.59
C GLU A 236 -0.75 -16.56 14.27
N ALA A 237 -0.71 -15.25 14.55
CA ALA A 237 -1.84 -14.52 15.13
C ALA A 237 -3.10 -14.57 14.24
N LEU A 238 -2.95 -14.48 12.92
CA LEU A 238 -4.05 -14.66 11.97
C LEU A 238 -4.59 -16.10 11.99
N LYS A 239 -3.69 -17.09 12.13
CA LYS A 239 -4.04 -18.50 12.20
C LYS A 239 -4.75 -18.88 13.51
N GLU A 240 -4.35 -18.29 14.63
CA GLU A 240 -4.93 -18.49 15.96
C GLU A 240 -6.19 -17.65 16.18
N GLY A 241 -6.44 -16.64 15.32
CA GLY A 241 -7.64 -15.80 15.39
C GLY A 241 -7.54 -14.69 16.43
N HIS A 242 -6.32 -14.21 16.73
CA HIS A 242 -6.11 -13.02 17.56
C HIS A 242 -6.62 -11.73 16.90
N LEU A 243 -6.74 -11.74 15.57
CA LEU A 243 -7.31 -10.68 14.75
C LEU A 243 -8.00 -11.29 13.53
N ALA A 244 -8.96 -10.55 12.95
CA ALA A 244 -9.77 -11.04 11.83
C ALA A 244 -9.05 -10.98 10.49
N GLY A 245 -8.05 -10.10 10.37
CA GLY A 245 -7.28 -9.95 9.15
C GLY A 245 -6.20 -8.89 9.27
N ALA A 246 -5.37 -8.82 8.22
CA ALA A 246 -4.35 -7.81 8.10
C ALA A 246 -4.26 -7.27 6.66
N VAL A 247 -3.89 -6.00 6.52
CA VAL A 247 -3.54 -5.37 5.25
C VAL A 247 -2.11 -4.87 5.36
N ILE A 248 -1.22 -5.40 4.55
CA ILE A 248 0.21 -5.12 4.59
C ILE A 248 0.62 -4.46 3.28
N ASP A 249 1.04 -3.19 3.34
CA ASP A 249 1.60 -2.48 2.20
C ASP A 249 3.13 -2.45 2.20
N VAL A 250 3.72 -2.55 3.39
CA VAL A 250 5.17 -2.44 3.61
C VAL A 250 5.70 -3.69 4.30
N CYS A 251 6.84 -4.18 3.84
CA CYS A 251 7.44 -5.44 4.27
C CYS A 251 8.87 -5.22 4.78
N ARG A 252 9.39 -6.16 5.58
CA ARG A 252 10.78 -6.06 6.08
C ARG A 252 11.79 -6.04 4.94
N GLN A 253 11.54 -6.88 3.94
CA GLN A 253 12.29 -6.95 2.70
C GLN A 253 11.38 -6.57 1.54
N GLU A 254 11.83 -5.64 0.72
CA GLU A 254 11.11 -5.15 -0.44
C GLU A 254 12.03 -5.17 -1.67
N PRO A 255 11.59 -5.71 -2.82
CA PRO A 255 10.33 -6.43 -3.04
C PRO A 255 10.23 -7.72 -2.20
N LEU A 256 9.00 -8.11 -1.84
CA LEU A 256 8.77 -9.27 -0.99
C LEU A 256 9.21 -10.57 -1.70
N PRO A 257 10.03 -11.44 -1.06
CA PRO A 257 10.45 -12.71 -1.66
C PRO A 257 9.25 -13.59 -2.06
N GLN A 258 9.34 -14.28 -3.20
CA GLN A 258 8.24 -15.11 -3.73
C GLN A 258 7.81 -16.27 -2.80
N ARG A 259 8.68 -16.71 -1.90
CA ARG A 259 8.41 -17.79 -0.92
C ARG A 259 7.98 -17.27 0.45
N HIS A 260 7.77 -15.97 0.60
CA HIS A 260 7.39 -15.37 1.88
C HIS A 260 5.99 -15.84 2.33
N PRO A 261 5.76 -16.14 3.62
CA PRO A 261 4.49 -16.69 4.09
C PRO A 261 3.28 -15.77 3.91
N PHE A 262 3.48 -14.44 3.87
CA PHE A 262 2.40 -13.47 3.61
C PHE A 262 1.63 -13.74 2.30
N TRP A 263 2.28 -14.30 1.27
CA TRP A 263 1.60 -14.63 0.01
C TRP A 263 0.47 -15.65 0.18
N THR A 264 0.52 -16.47 1.23
CA THR A 264 -0.41 -17.57 1.47
C THR A 264 -1.14 -17.47 2.81
N ALA A 265 -0.84 -16.44 3.61
CA ALA A 265 -1.44 -16.26 4.93
C ALA A 265 -2.94 -15.96 4.78
N TYR A 266 -3.77 -16.78 5.41
CA TYR A 266 -5.21 -16.59 5.39
C TYR A 266 -5.59 -15.30 6.13
N GLY A 267 -6.51 -14.52 5.57
CA GLY A 267 -6.94 -13.24 6.16
C GLY A 267 -5.95 -12.08 5.96
N LEU A 268 -4.84 -12.28 5.25
CA LEU A 268 -3.89 -11.23 4.91
C LEU A 268 -4.12 -10.74 3.47
N LEU A 269 -4.21 -9.43 3.29
CA LEU A 269 -4.14 -8.76 1.99
C LEU A 269 -2.78 -8.06 1.89
N LEU A 270 -2.08 -8.29 0.78
CA LEU A 270 -0.78 -7.71 0.51
C LEU A 270 -0.87 -6.70 -0.65
N THR A 271 -0.28 -5.53 -0.47
CA THR A 271 0.01 -4.54 -1.51
C THR A 271 1.51 -4.26 -1.58
N GLY A 272 1.98 -3.72 -2.71
CA GLY A 272 3.40 -3.53 -2.98
C GLY A 272 3.85 -2.09 -2.79
N HIS A 273 4.00 -1.64 -1.54
CA HIS A 273 4.46 -0.31 -1.14
C HIS A 273 3.84 0.82 -1.99
N SER A 274 2.52 0.83 -2.05
CA SER A 274 1.71 1.58 -3.01
C SER A 274 0.61 2.40 -2.35
N SER A 275 0.59 2.47 -1.02
CA SER A 275 -0.45 3.18 -0.27
C SER A 275 -0.45 4.70 -0.47
N ALA A 276 0.73 5.29 -0.66
CA ALA A 276 0.88 6.72 -0.84
C ALA A 276 2.07 7.05 -1.74
N PRO A 277 2.03 6.72 -3.04
CA PRO A 277 3.08 7.10 -3.98
C PRO A 277 3.22 8.63 -4.03
N THR A 278 4.45 9.12 -4.15
CA THR A 278 4.71 10.54 -4.29
C THR A 278 4.09 11.07 -5.59
N SER A 279 3.19 12.04 -5.48
CA SER A 279 2.70 12.79 -6.64
C SER A 279 3.79 13.75 -7.14
N PRO A 280 4.26 13.64 -8.40
CA PRO A 280 5.26 14.56 -8.94
C PRO A 280 4.80 16.01 -8.92
N VAL A 281 3.49 16.26 -9.10
CA VAL A 281 2.90 17.61 -9.04
C VAL A 281 3.04 18.19 -7.64
N ALA A 282 2.51 17.49 -6.62
CA ALA A 282 2.55 17.98 -5.24
C ALA A 282 3.98 18.08 -4.70
N MET A 283 4.87 17.17 -5.12
CA MET A 283 6.28 17.23 -4.77
C MET A 283 7.01 18.41 -5.45
N THR A 284 6.66 18.73 -6.70
CA THR A 284 7.21 19.91 -7.37
C THR A 284 6.75 21.19 -6.67
N GLU A 285 5.48 21.29 -6.28
CA GLU A 285 4.95 22.42 -5.51
C GLU A 285 5.71 22.59 -4.18
N LEU A 286 5.86 21.50 -3.41
CA LEU A 286 6.63 21.51 -2.16
C LEU A 286 8.10 21.91 -2.39
N PHE A 287 8.74 21.41 -3.45
CA PHE A 287 10.11 21.76 -3.78
C PHE A 287 10.25 23.24 -4.12
N VAL A 288 9.37 23.81 -4.94
CA VAL A 288 9.42 25.23 -5.32
C VAL A 288 9.20 26.14 -4.11
N GLU A 289 8.30 25.77 -3.20
CA GLU A 289 8.14 26.49 -1.93
C GLU A 289 9.41 26.45 -1.09
N ASN A 290 10.00 25.26 -0.90
CA ASN A 290 11.25 25.13 -0.16
C ASN A 290 12.42 25.83 -0.87
N LEU A 291 12.44 25.88 -2.19
CA LEU A 291 13.50 26.56 -2.94
C LEU A 291 13.47 28.07 -2.69
N LYS A 292 12.29 28.69 -2.64
CA LYS A 292 12.13 30.10 -2.27
C LYS A 292 12.64 30.36 -0.86
N ALA A 293 12.26 29.51 0.10
CA ALA A 293 12.73 29.60 1.47
C ALA A 293 14.26 29.39 1.58
N PHE A 294 14.81 28.45 0.80
CA PHE A 294 16.25 28.18 0.76
C PHE A 294 17.03 29.39 0.25
N GLN A 295 16.57 30.02 -0.84
CA GLN A 295 17.16 31.24 -1.40
C GLN A 295 17.09 32.43 -0.43
N ALA A 296 16.04 32.50 0.40
CA ALA A 296 15.88 33.52 1.43
C ALA A 296 16.65 33.22 2.73
N GLY A 297 17.31 32.06 2.85
CA GLY A 297 17.97 31.63 4.09
C GLY A 297 16.99 31.26 5.22
N GLU A 298 15.75 30.94 4.88
CA GLU A 298 14.67 30.61 5.82
C GLU A 298 14.62 29.11 6.16
N ALA A 299 13.79 28.76 7.14
CA ALA A 299 13.55 27.37 7.54
C ALA A 299 12.77 26.62 6.45
N LEU A 300 13.19 25.39 6.16
CA LEU A 300 12.54 24.58 5.13
C LEU A 300 11.47 23.67 5.72
N ARG A 301 10.40 23.44 4.95
CA ARG A 301 9.37 22.46 5.31
C ARG A 301 9.97 21.05 5.18
N GLY A 302 9.84 20.27 6.26
CA GLY A 302 10.37 18.91 6.31
C GLY A 302 11.88 18.84 6.55
N GLU A 303 12.50 19.92 7.04
CA GLU A 303 13.93 19.94 7.37
C GLU A 303 14.30 18.94 8.47
N VAL A 304 15.34 18.16 8.20
CA VAL A 304 15.81 17.06 9.04
C VAL A 304 16.89 17.57 9.98
N ASP A 305 16.78 17.20 11.25
CA ASP A 305 17.85 17.37 12.22
C ASP A 305 18.72 16.11 12.25
N PHE A 306 19.91 16.17 11.66
CA PHE A 306 20.86 15.07 11.65
C PHE A 306 21.30 14.62 13.06
N SER A 307 21.18 15.46 14.09
CA SER A 307 21.50 15.07 15.47
C SER A 307 20.44 14.18 16.11
N ARG A 308 19.20 14.22 15.61
CA ARG A 308 18.05 13.50 16.15
C ARG A 308 17.51 12.41 15.21
N GLY A 309 18.02 12.32 13.98
CA GLY A 309 17.47 11.47 12.92
C GLY A 309 16.01 11.81 12.55
N LEU A 310 15.50 12.96 13.01
CA LEU A 310 14.09 13.36 12.96
C LEU A 310 13.95 14.89 12.75
N LEU A 311 12.72 15.34 12.49
CA LEU A 311 12.38 16.73 12.14
C LEU A 311 12.83 17.78 13.18
N LYS A 312 13.25 18.95 12.69
CA LYS A 312 13.20 20.18 13.51
C LYS A 312 11.73 20.61 13.69
N PRO A 313 11.30 21.04 14.89
CA PRO A 313 9.97 21.62 15.06
C PRO A 313 9.85 22.88 14.19
N PHE A 314 8.88 22.90 13.28
CA PHE A 314 8.58 24.10 12.49
C PHE A 314 8.00 25.17 13.43
N ARG A 315 8.76 26.23 13.72
CA ARG A 315 8.27 27.39 14.47
C ARG A 315 7.69 28.40 13.48
N THR A 316 6.37 28.51 13.42
CA THR A 316 5.71 29.62 12.74
C THR A 316 5.93 30.91 13.52
N SER A 317 6.96 31.69 13.17
CA SER A 317 7.06 33.08 13.65
C SER A 317 6.16 33.99 12.82
N ARG A 318 4.83 33.90 13.06
CA ARG A 318 3.90 35.00 12.78
C ARG A 318 2.99 35.18 13.99
N ARG A 319 3.38 36.07 14.89
CA ARG A 319 2.44 36.72 15.81
C ARG A 319 1.55 37.63 14.97
N LEU A 320 0.42 37.11 14.49
CA LEU A 320 -0.70 37.98 14.17
C LEU A 320 -1.32 38.38 15.51
N GLY A 321 -1.12 39.64 15.90
CA GLY A 321 -1.78 40.24 17.04
C GLY A 321 -3.28 40.25 16.79
N VAL A 322 -4.02 39.44 17.53
CA VAL A 322 -5.49 39.55 17.60
C VAL A 322 -5.81 40.35 18.85
N GLY A 323 -6.14 41.62 18.62
CA GLY A 323 -6.74 42.48 19.62
C GLY A 323 -8.08 41.90 20.08
N SER A 324 -8.26 41.89 21.39
CA SER A 324 -9.48 41.49 22.08
C SER A 324 -10.65 42.44 21.75
N SER A 325 -11.81 41.89 21.40
CA SER A 325 -13.07 42.41 21.94
C SER A 325 -14.12 41.30 21.96
N ALA A 326 -14.53 40.96 23.18
CA ALA A 326 -15.62 40.05 23.46
C ALA A 326 -16.97 40.70 23.13
N ARG A 327 -17.88 39.96 22.48
CA ARG A 327 -19.31 40.06 22.74
C ARG A 327 -19.93 38.66 22.72
N ARG A 328 -20.41 38.25 23.90
CA ARG A 328 -21.21 37.05 24.11
C ARG A 328 -22.61 37.32 23.56
N HIS A 329 -23.07 36.52 22.59
CA HIS A 329 -24.49 36.32 22.35
C HIS A 329 -24.87 34.87 22.67
N ARG A 330 -25.61 34.74 23.77
CA ARG A 330 -26.30 33.54 24.23
C ARG A 330 -27.51 33.34 23.30
N LEU A 331 -27.53 32.24 22.53
CA LEU A 331 -28.73 31.75 21.86
C LEU A 331 -29.08 30.40 22.47
N GLN A 332 -30.07 30.43 23.37
CA GLN A 332 -30.84 29.26 23.75
C GLN A 332 -31.67 28.85 22.53
N ARG A 333 -31.56 27.60 22.09
CA ARG A 333 -32.59 26.96 21.26
C ARG A 333 -33.17 25.80 22.04
N THR A 334 -34.36 26.05 22.52
CA THR A 334 -35.32 25.13 23.11
C THR A 334 -35.69 24.07 22.07
N VAL A 335 -35.63 22.81 22.48
CA VAL A 335 -36.22 21.68 21.77
C VAL A 335 -37.70 21.65 22.16
N SER A 336 -38.59 21.78 21.18
CA SER A 336 -40.02 21.57 21.36
C SER A 336 -40.48 20.52 20.35
N TYR A 337 -40.87 19.37 20.87
CA TYR A 337 -41.53 18.27 20.18
C TYR A 337 -43.00 18.67 19.94
N SER A 338 -43.52 18.49 18.72
CA SER A 338 -44.95 18.64 18.43
C SER A 338 -45.34 17.56 17.43
N GLU A 339 -46.17 16.63 17.89
CA GLU A 339 -46.97 15.72 17.07
C GLU A 339 -48.02 16.53 16.29
N ASN A 340 -48.22 16.20 15.00
CA ASN A 340 -49.54 16.02 14.39
C ASN A 340 -49.47 15.75 12.87
N HIS A 341 -50.26 14.75 12.44
CA HIS A 341 -50.58 14.36 11.07
C HIS A 341 -51.38 15.43 10.29
N PRO A 342 -51.36 15.38 8.94
CA PRO A 342 -52.55 14.93 8.18
C PRO A 342 -52.19 14.06 6.93
N GLN A 343 -52.85 12.93 6.63
CA GLN A 343 -53.99 12.73 5.68
C GLN A 343 -53.95 13.68 4.46
N GLN A 344 -53.99 13.31 3.15
CA GLN A 344 -54.49 12.22 2.28
C GLN A 344 -54.00 12.59 0.82
N PRO A 345 -54.42 12.00 -0.34
CA PRO A 345 -54.93 10.67 -0.70
C PRO A 345 -54.19 10.02 -1.92
N VAL A 346 -54.69 8.85 -2.32
CA VAL A 346 -54.23 7.93 -3.38
C VAL A 346 -55.07 8.09 -4.67
N LEU A 347 -54.50 7.73 -5.85
CA LEU A 347 -55.10 7.17 -7.10
C LEU A 347 -54.61 7.87 -8.41
N PRO A 348 -54.83 7.31 -9.62
CA PRO A 348 -54.00 6.27 -10.24
C PRO A 348 -53.55 6.68 -11.67
N VAL A 349 -52.68 5.92 -12.35
CA VAL A 349 -52.47 6.09 -13.80
C VAL A 349 -52.64 4.76 -14.52
N ALA A 350 -53.60 4.77 -15.43
CA ALA A 350 -54.00 3.70 -16.32
C ALA A 350 -53.18 3.68 -17.61
N CYS A 351 -53.13 2.50 -18.23
CA CYS A 351 -52.61 2.23 -19.57
C CYS A 351 -53.43 2.95 -20.67
N ALA A 352 -52.72 3.41 -21.71
CA ALA A 352 -53.24 3.49 -23.07
C ALA A 352 -52.08 3.16 -24.04
N GLY A 353 -52.31 2.18 -24.92
CA GLY A 353 -51.36 1.75 -25.95
C GLY A 353 -51.70 2.26 -27.35
N LEU A 354 -50.95 1.72 -28.32
CA LEU A 354 -50.91 1.90 -29.79
C LEU A 354 -49.78 2.82 -30.26
N ALA A 355 -48.95 2.51 -31.25
CA ALA A 355 -48.55 1.30 -31.97
C ALA A 355 -47.37 1.72 -32.88
N LEU A 356 -46.43 0.82 -33.23
CA LEU A 356 -45.96 0.59 -34.62
C LEU A 356 -44.80 -0.42 -34.68
N ARG A 357 -45.14 -1.56 -35.29
CA ARG A 357 -44.40 -2.49 -36.16
C ARG A 357 -42.88 -2.29 -36.37
N GLY A 358 -42.17 -3.41 -36.18
CA GLY A 358 -41.33 -4.00 -37.22
C GLY A 358 -39.81 -3.80 -37.11
N LEU A 359 -39.10 -4.83 -36.66
CA LEU A 359 -38.08 -5.58 -37.42
C LEU A 359 -37.39 -6.60 -36.51
N ALA A 360 -37.35 -7.83 -36.98
CA ALA A 360 -36.73 -8.98 -36.33
C ALA A 360 -35.23 -9.10 -36.68
N GLY A 361 -34.45 -9.62 -35.73
CA GLY A 361 -33.24 -10.41 -36.02
C GLY A 361 -31.89 -9.76 -35.72
N ILE A 362 -31.18 -10.28 -34.71
CA ILE A 362 -29.76 -10.76 -34.71
C ILE A 362 -29.32 -11.01 -33.24
N PRO A 363 -28.67 -12.15 -32.91
CA PRO A 363 -28.46 -12.59 -31.53
C PRO A 363 -27.21 -11.99 -30.84
N ALA A 364 -27.28 -11.94 -29.51
CA ALA A 364 -26.23 -11.49 -28.61
C ALA A 364 -25.03 -12.47 -28.57
N ALA A 365 -23.95 -12.12 -29.28
CA ALA A 365 -22.63 -12.75 -29.13
C ALA A 365 -21.52 -11.81 -29.59
N SER A 366 -21.27 -10.70 -28.88
CA SER A 366 -20.13 -9.82 -29.23
C SER A 366 -19.60 -8.90 -28.13
N THR A 367 -19.66 -9.29 -26.85
CA THR A 367 -19.07 -8.45 -25.77
C THR A 367 -18.02 -9.16 -24.91
N CYS A 368 -17.89 -10.48 -24.99
CA CYS A 368 -16.92 -11.23 -24.18
C CYS A 368 -15.54 -11.41 -24.84
N HIS A 369 -15.41 -11.16 -26.15
CA HIS A 369 -14.16 -11.43 -26.89
C HIS A 369 -13.17 -10.24 -26.93
N ARG A 370 -13.61 -9.00 -26.66
CA ARG A 370 -12.72 -7.82 -26.65
C ARG A 370 -11.97 -7.64 -25.34
N PHE A 371 -12.57 -8.02 -24.20
CA PHE A 371 -11.93 -7.92 -22.88
C PHE A 371 -10.80 -8.96 -22.67
N CYS A 372 -11.00 -10.19 -23.14
CA CYS A 372 -9.97 -11.24 -23.09
C CYS A 372 -8.79 -11.00 -24.03
N ARG A 373 -8.98 -10.27 -25.15
CA ARG A 373 -7.90 -9.84 -26.04
C ARG A 373 -7.06 -8.72 -25.43
N TRP A 374 -7.70 -7.82 -24.68
CA TRP A 374 -7.02 -6.74 -23.96
C TRP A 374 -6.10 -7.28 -22.85
N LEU A 375 -6.52 -8.29 -22.09
CA LEU A 375 -5.69 -8.91 -21.05
C LEU A 375 -4.51 -9.75 -21.60
N ARG A 376 -4.64 -10.35 -22.80
CA ARG A 376 -3.56 -11.14 -23.41
C ARG A 376 -2.46 -10.31 -24.09
N GLN A 377 -2.73 -9.04 -24.40
CA GLN A 377 -1.76 -8.17 -25.09
C GLN A 377 -0.81 -7.40 -24.14
N ARG A 378 -1.03 -7.43 -22.82
CA ARG A 378 -0.13 -6.81 -21.82
C ARG A 378 0.70 -7.79 -21.00
N ALA A 379 0.46 -9.09 -21.11
CA ALA A 379 1.21 -10.12 -20.41
C ALA A 379 2.28 -10.77 -21.30
N VAL A 380 3.14 -9.99 -21.96
CA VAL A 380 4.39 -10.49 -22.57
C VAL A 380 5.43 -9.37 -22.55
N ARG A 381 6.45 -9.49 -21.69
CA ARG A 381 7.85 -9.07 -21.94
C ARG A 381 8.73 -9.53 -20.76
N ASN A 382 9.21 -10.77 -20.85
CA ASN A 382 10.59 -11.10 -20.51
C ASN A 382 10.94 -12.44 -21.19
N PRO A 383 11.89 -12.48 -22.14
CA PRO A 383 12.29 -13.72 -22.79
C PRO A 383 13.32 -14.46 -21.92
N LEU A 384 13.00 -15.69 -21.51
CA LEU A 384 14.01 -16.69 -21.21
C LEU A 384 14.17 -17.55 -22.46
N GLU A 385 15.25 -17.30 -23.20
CA GLU A 385 15.71 -18.19 -24.25
C GLU A 385 16.28 -19.47 -23.62
N CYS A 386 15.59 -20.58 -23.82
CA CYS A 386 16.11 -21.93 -23.65
C CYS A 386 15.85 -22.65 -24.98
N SER A 387 16.84 -22.63 -25.87
CA SER A 387 16.83 -23.37 -27.13
C SER A 387 18.02 -24.32 -27.16
N ALA A 388 17.73 -25.59 -26.87
CA ALA A 388 18.55 -26.71 -27.31
C ALA A 388 18.16 -27.05 -28.77
N PRO A 389 19.11 -27.25 -29.71
CA PRO A 389 18.79 -27.61 -31.08
C PRO A 389 18.64 -29.13 -31.27
N CYS A 390 17.57 -29.55 -31.94
CA CYS A 390 17.46 -30.87 -32.55
C CYS A 390 18.18 -30.86 -33.91
N GLY A 391 19.02 -31.88 -34.13
CA GLY A 391 19.94 -31.98 -35.25
C GLY A 391 19.36 -32.45 -36.58
N SER A 392 20.21 -32.34 -37.60
CA SER A 392 20.21 -33.11 -38.83
C SER A 392 21.62 -33.66 -39.02
N GLY A 393 21.76 -34.98 -39.24
CA GLY A 393 23.04 -35.63 -39.56
C GLY A 393 23.44 -35.45 -41.04
N PRO A 394 24.41 -36.20 -41.61
CA PRO A 394 25.14 -37.35 -41.07
C PRO A 394 26.69 -37.23 -41.19
N ASP A 395 27.42 -38.17 -40.56
CA ASP A 395 28.52 -38.97 -41.14
C ASP A 395 29.63 -39.32 -40.12
N ARG A 396 30.05 -40.60 -40.17
CA ARG A 396 31.25 -41.28 -39.61
C ARG A 396 31.31 -41.68 -38.13
N SER A 397 31.12 -42.97 -37.89
CA SER A 397 31.66 -43.78 -36.78
C SER A 397 33.13 -44.21 -37.07
N PRO A 398 33.87 -44.97 -36.21
CA PRO A 398 33.77 -45.31 -34.77
C PRO A 398 35.18 -45.15 -34.07
N PRO A 399 35.63 -45.86 -32.98
CA PRO A 399 34.97 -46.75 -32.00
C PRO A 399 35.36 -46.59 -30.49
N CYS A 400 34.51 -47.20 -29.64
CA CYS A 400 34.80 -48.02 -28.43
C CYS A 400 35.49 -47.50 -27.15
N ARG A 401 34.84 -47.86 -26.01
CA ARG A 401 35.29 -48.31 -24.65
C ARG A 401 34.55 -47.51 -23.56
N GLY A 402 33.91 -48.06 -22.52
CA GLY A 402 33.67 -49.43 -22.08
C GLY A 402 32.71 -49.38 -20.87
N CYS A 403 31.92 -50.44 -20.69
CA CYS A 403 31.15 -50.71 -19.47
C CYS A 403 31.91 -51.70 -18.58
N ALA A 404 31.90 -51.47 -17.27
CA ALA A 404 32.10 -52.48 -16.22
C ALA A 404 30.98 -52.25 -15.19
N SER A 405 29.89 -53.02 -15.24
CA SER A 405 29.68 -54.31 -14.56
C SER A 405 29.62 -54.21 -13.04
N ARG A 406 28.42 -54.44 -12.48
CA ARG A 406 28.21 -55.37 -11.36
C ARG A 406 26.76 -55.86 -11.35
N SER A 407 26.68 -57.14 -11.01
CA SER A 407 25.66 -58.14 -11.26
C SER A 407 24.90 -58.53 -9.99
N GLY A 408 23.73 -59.16 -10.16
CA GLY A 408 22.98 -59.92 -9.15
C GLY A 408 21.48 -59.88 -9.46
N SER A 409 20.95 -60.74 -10.35
CA SER A 409 20.39 -62.09 -10.08
C SER A 409 19.15 -62.02 -9.17
N LEU A 410 17.97 -62.58 -9.43
CA LEU A 410 17.56 -63.75 -10.23
C LEU A 410 16.01 -63.78 -10.33
N ALA A 411 15.50 -64.32 -11.46
CA ALA A 411 14.30 -65.18 -11.63
C ALA A 411 12.89 -64.68 -11.23
N ALA A 412 11.78 -64.99 -11.91
CA ALA A 412 11.50 -65.69 -13.17
C ALA A 412 10.00 -65.52 -13.56
N GLN A 413 9.75 -65.50 -14.87
CA GLN A 413 8.67 -66.18 -15.64
C GLN A 413 7.17 -65.96 -15.26
N ASP A 414 6.38 -65.35 -16.16
CA ASP A 414 5.54 -66.09 -17.14
C ASP A 414 4.65 -65.17 -18.00
N ASN A 415 4.43 -65.57 -19.25
CA ASN A 415 3.55 -64.94 -20.26
C ASN A 415 2.76 -66.11 -20.89
N PRO A 416 1.47 -65.97 -21.27
CA PRO A 416 1.16 -65.47 -22.61
C PRO A 416 -0.14 -64.65 -22.77
N ARG A 417 -0.13 -63.83 -23.83
CA ARG A 417 -1.24 -63.12 -24.53
C ARG A 417 -2.35 -64.08 -25.03
N PRO A 418 -3.59 -63.64 -25.44
CA PRO A 418 -3.79 -62.54 -26.41
C PRO A 418 -5.07 -61.66 -26.38
N SER A 419 -4.88 -60.46 -26.96
CA SER A 419 -5.76 -59.67 -27.84
C SER A 419 -7.24 -59.42 -27.48
N ARG A 420 -7.64 -58.13 -27.35
CA ARG A 420 -8.35 -57.33 -28.37
C ARG A 420 -9.02 -56.08 -27.75
N TYR A 421 -8.85 -54.94 -28.45
CA TYR A 421 -9.77 -53.79 -28.57
C TYR A 421 -10.28 -53.06 -27.30
N ARG A 422 -9.79 -51.83 -27.06
CA ARG A 422 -10.45 -50.53 -27.38
C ARG A 422 -10.09 -49.39 -26.40
N ARG A 423 -9.84 -48.24 -27.03
CA ARG A 423 -10.10 -46.84 -26.61
C ARG A 423 -9.15 -46.21 -25.57
N CYS A 424 -8.30 -45.33 -26.11
CA CYS A 424 -7.79 -44.14 -25.43
C CYS A 424 -8.94 -43.32 -24.84
N ALA A 425 -8.89 -43.11 -23.53
CA ALA A 425 -9.57 -42.02 -22.85
C ALA A 425 -8.56 -41.36 -21.90
N THR A 426 -8.06 -40.21 -22.30
CA THR A 426 -7.27 -39.29 -21.49
C THR A 426 -8.13 -38.77 -20.33
N ARG A 427 -7.78 -39.13 -19.09
CA ARG A 427 -8.28 -38.49 -17.87
C ARG A 427 -7.47 -37.21 -17.59
N PRO A 428 -8.10 -36.06 -17.33
CA PRO A 428 -7.45 -34.96 -16.64
C PRO A 428 -7.54 -35.20 -15.12
N GLY A 429 -6.38 -35.29 -14.47
CA GLY A 429 -6.27 -35.33 -13.02
C GLY A 429 -6.59 -33.95 -12.42
N PHE A 430 -7.73 -33.84 -11.73
CA PHE A 430 -8.03 -32.72 -10.85
C PHE A 430 -7.43 -33.00 -9.47
N LEU A 431 -6.43 -32.21 -9.08
CA LEU A 431 -5.94 -32.13 -7.70
C LEU A 431 -7.04 -31.45 -6.85
N ARG A 432 -7.77 -32.22 -6.05
CA ARG A 432 -8.67 -31.68 -5.02
C ARG A 432 -7.85 -31.27 -3.81
N LEU A 433 -7.63 -29.97 -3.63
CA LEU A 433 -7.27 -29.39 -2.33
C LEU A 433 -8.48 -29.55 -1.38
N ARG A 434 -8.31 -30.36 -0.33
CA ARG A 434 -9.27 -30.47 0.77
C ARG A 434 -9.23 -29.16 1.58
N LEU A 435 -10.21 -28.29 1.37
CA LEU A 435 -10.51 -27.20 2.29
C LEU A 435 -11.03 -27.79 3.60
N ALA A 436 -10.29 -27.54 4.69
CA ALA A 436 -10.75 -27.83 6.04
C ALA A 436 -11.93 -26.89 6.37
N ARG A 437 -13.15 -27.40 6.23
CA ARG A 437 -14.36 -26.72 6.71
C ARG A 437 -14.39 -26.81 8.24
N ARG A 438 -14.02 -25.74 8.94
CA ARG A 438 -14.56 -25.49 10.29
C ARG A 438 -15.79 -24.60 10.15
N ARG A 439 -16.97 -25.20 10.36
CA ARG A 439 -18.25 -24.50 10.51
C ARG A 439 -18.19 -23.71 11.81
N TRP A 440 -18.28 -22.39 11.72
CA TRP A 440 -18.66 -21.56 12.87
C TRP A 440 -20.19 -21.52 12.92
N SER A 441 -20.79 -22.14 13.94
CA SER A 441 -22.20 -21.93 14.28
C SER A 441 -22.29 -20.73 15.22
N TRP A 442 -22.84 -19.62 14.73
CA TRP A 442 -23.33 -18.55 15.60
C TRP A 442 -24.64 -19.05 16.22
N ARG A 443 -24.65 -19.28 17.54
CA ARG A 443 -25.89 -19.38 18.31
C ARG A 443 -26.37 -17.96 18.64
N GLN A 444 -27.69 -17.85 18.67
CA GLN A 444 -28.55 -16.67 18.55
C GLN A 444 -28.24 -15.51 19.47
#